data_AF-S4MRC7-F1
#
_entry.id   AF-S4MRC7-F1
#
_cell.length_a   1.000
_cell.length_b   1.000
_cell.length_c   1.000
_cell.angle_alpha   90.00
_cell.angle_beta   90.00
_cell.angle_gamma   90.00
#
_symmetry.space_group_name_H-M   'P 1'
#
loop_
_entity.id
_entity.type
_entity.pdbx_description
1 polymer ?
#
loop_
_entity_poly.entity_id
_entity_poly.type
_entity_poly.pdbx_seq_one_letter_code
_entity_poly.pdbx_strand_id
1 'polypeptide(L)'
;MCRPRRSTPCGRAGTSPTTSSRHCGAGRLRPYVHKDLGLVVDLGGTDAVSKPLGIELRGLPAQAVARGYHWSALRTNVAKTRVMTNWLLNAVAGDDFVRTGFQARKAARLKDFEYTDAYLTPEQVRAHVEGTSRQD
;
A
#
# COMPACT_ATOMS: atom_id res chain seq x y z
N MET A 1 10.57 25.10 35.46
CA MET A 1 11.63 26.04 34.99
C MET A 1 12.39 25.39 33.84
N CYS A 2 12.07 25.73 32.60
CA CYS A 2 12.77 25.23 31.40
C CYS A 2 13.69 26.33 30.85
N ARG A 3 14.98 26.01 30.70
CA ARG A 3 15.96 26.88 30.03
C ARG A 3 15.67 26.96 28.52
N PRO A 4 15.79 28.13 27.87
CA PRO A 4 15.72 28.21 26.42
C PRO A 4 17.06 27.73 25.81
N ARG A 5 16.96 26.81 24.84
CA ARG A 5 18.07 26.28 24.06
C ARG A 5 18.46 27.34 23.01
N ARG A 6 19.67 27.89 23.09
CA ARG A 6 20.21 28.86 22.13
C ARG A 6 20.36 28.20 20.76
N SER A 7 19.77 28.79 19.74
CA SER A 7 20.01 28.48 18.33
C SER A 7 21.36 29.03 17.89
N THR A 8 22.28 28.17 17.47
CA THR A 8 23.54 28.54 16.83
C THR A 8 23.26 29.14 15.45
N PRO A 9 23.88 30.26 15.05
CA PRO A 9 23.78 30.76 13.68
C PRO A 9 24.54 29.82 12.74
N CYS A 10 23.88 29.41 11.66
CA CYS A 10 24.45 28.60 10.59
C CYS A 10 25.61 29.36 9.94
N GLY A 11 26.82 28.82 10.06
CA GLY A 11 28.06 29.39 9.52
C GLY A 11 28.11 29.30 8.00
N ARG A 12 28.63 30.37 7.39
CA ARG A 12 28.85 30.59 5.96
C ARG A 12 30.20 30.01 5.53
N ALA A 13 30.23 29.09 4.56
CA ALA A 13 31.38 28.87 3.67
C ALA A 13 31.00 28.01 2.45
N GLY A 14 31.40 28.45 1.25
CA GLY A 14 31.44 27.61 0.04
C GLY A 14 30.63 28.12 -1.14
N THR A 15 31.30 28.76 -2.09
CA THR A 15 30.78 29.35 -3.33
C THR A 15 30.52 28.32 -4.44
N SER A 16 29.30 28.32 -5.03
CA SER A 16 29.01 27.88 -6.41
C SER A 16 27.70 28.54 -6.87
N PRO A 17 27.62 29.12 -8.09
CA PRO A 17 26.48 29.95 -8.48
C PRO A 17 25.38 29.11 -9.14
N THR A 18 24.12 29.52 -8.91
CA THR A 18 22.86 28.97 -9.48
C THR A 18 22.22 27.78 -8.76
N THR A 19 21.96 27.92 -7.46
CA THR A 19 20.78 27.29 -6.88
C THR A 19 19.74 28.37 -6.65
N SER A 20 18.59 28.25 -7.31
CA SER A 20 17.41 29.09 -7.09
C SER A 20 16.97 28.96 -5.62
N SER A 21 17.49 29.82 -4.76
CA SER A 21 17.06 29.96 -3.37
C SER A 21 15.84 30.86 -3.32
N ARG A 22 14.70 30.39 -3.82
CA ARG A 22 13.41 31.02 -3.49
C ARG A 22 13.05 30.62 -2.08
N HIS A 23 13.39 31.53 -1.17
CA HIS A 23 12.89 31.69 0.19
C HIS A 23 11.95 30.59 0.72
N CYS A 24 12.44 29.82 1.68
CA CYS A 24 11.59 29.35 2.77
C CYS A 24 11.03 30.59 3.47
N GLY A 25 9.88 31.07 3.00
CA GLY A 25 9.18 32.18 3.63
C GLY A 25 8.89 31.83 5.08
N ALA A 26 9.17 32.76 5.99
CA ALA A 26 8.83 32.69 7.40
C ALA A 26 7.30 32.81 7.62
N GLY A 27 6.52 32.00 6.91
CA GLY A 27 5.11 31.81 7.18
C GLY A 27 4.95 30.92 8.40
N ARG A 28 3.97 31.24 9.26
CA ARG A 28 3.57 30.33 10.35
C ARG A 28 3.30 28.94 9.76
N LEU A 29 4.02 27.93 10.25
CA LEU A 29 3.77 26.54 9.92
C LEU A 29 2.31 26.23 10.29
N ARG A 30 1.47 26.03 9.29
CA ARG A 30 0.11 25.52 9.52
C ARG A 30 0.24 24.04 9.86
N PRO A 31 -0.45 23.55 10.92
CA PRO A 31 -0.57 22.12 11.14
C PRO A 31 -1.05 21.44 9.86
N TYR A 32 -0.29 20.45 9.39
CA TYR A 32 -0.68 19.65 8.25
C TYR A 32 -1.85 18.75 8.65
N VAL A 33 -2.99 18.89 7.97
CA VAL A 33 -4.15 18.01 8.13
C VAL A 33 -4.29 17.23 6.82
N HIS A 34 -4.01 15.93 6.88
CA HIS A 34 -4.32 15.03 5.77
C HIS A 34 -5.82 14.76 5.77
N LYS A 35 -6.49 14.99 4.64
CA LYS A 35 -7.88 14.57 4.47
C LYS A 35 -7.85 13.21 3.79
N ASP A 36 -8.19 12.17 4.53
CA ASP A 36 -8.33 10.83 3.99
C ASP A 36 -9.48 10.82 2.97
N LEU A 37 -9.16 10.59 1.70
CA LEU A 37 -10.17 10.50 0.62
C LEU A 37 -10.85 9.13 0.56
N GLY A 38 -10.49 8.24 1.48
CA GLY A 38 -10.99 6.88 1.57
C GLY A 38 -9.92 5.82 1.34
N LEU A 39 -10.20 4.62 1.84
CA LEU A 39 -9.38 3.43 1.65
C LEU A 39 -10.04 2.52 0.63
N VAL A 40 -9.28 1.86 -0.24
CA VAL A 40 -9.84 0.80 -1.10
C VAL A 40 -8.91 -0.40 -1.09
N VAL A 41 -9.44 -1.58 -0.75
CA VAL A 41 -8.72 -2.84 -0.69
C VAL A 41 -9.51 -3.90 -1.44
N ASP A 42 -8.87 -4.58 -2.39
CA ASP A 42 -9.41 -5.76 -3.07
C ASP A 42 -8.80 -6.99 -2.41
N LEU A 43 -9.64 -7.87 -1.84
CA LEU A 43 -9.21 -9.09 -1.12
C LEU A 43 -9.15 -10.31 -2.06
N GLY A 44 -9.49 -10.13 -3.34
CA GLY A 44 -9.54 -11.19 -4.33
C GLY A 44 -10.95 -11.78 -4.48
N GLY A 45 -11.26 -12.24 -5.70
CA GLY A 45 -12.59 -12.75 -6.05
C GLY A 45 -13.66 -11.65 -6.01
N THR A 46 -14.75 -11.90 -5.30
CA THR A 46 -15.88 -10.96 -5.15
C THR A 46 -15.76 -10.04 -3.93
N ASP A 47 -14.73 -10.25 -3.10
CA ASP A 47 -14.57 -9.54 -1.84
C ASP A 47 -13.65 -8.33 -2.00
N ALA A 48 -14.23 -7.15 -1.81
CA ALA A 48 -13.49 -5.89 -1.75
C ALA A 48 -14.09 -5.01 -0.64
N VAL A 49 -13.27 -4.18 -0.03
CA VAL A 49 -13.71 -3.20 0.98
C VAL A 49 -13.24 -1.83 0.53
N SER A 50 -14.16 -0.89 0.41
CA SER A 50 -13.81 0.49 0.12
C SER A 50 -14.54 1.46 1.03
N LYS A 51 -13.88 2.58 1.34
CA LYS A 51 -14.40 3.70 2.12
C LYS A 51 -14.29 5.00 1.33
N PRO A 52 -14.73 5.09 0.06
CA PRO A 52 -14.59 6.32 -0.72
C PRO A 52 -15.29 7.46 0.02
N LEU A 53 -14.52 8.49 0.37
CA LEU A 53 -15.02 9.72 1.02
C LEU A 53 -15.88 9.48 2.28
N GLY A 54 -15.67 8.36 2.98
CA GLY A 54 -16.39 8.02 4.23
C GLY A 54 -17.63 7.11 4.06
N ILE A 55 -17.95 6.66 2.85
CA ILE A 55 -19.04 5.70 2.61
C ILE A 55 -18.48 4.28 2.64
N GLU A 56 -18.91 3.44 3.58
CA GLU A 56 -18.51 2.03 3.61
C GLU A 56 -19.20 1.24 2.49
N LEU A 57 -18.42 0.80 1.51
CA LEU A 57 -18.84 -0.13 0.47
C LEU A 57 -18.12 -1.45 0.66
N ARG A 58 -18.82 -2.56 0.43
CA ARG A 58 -18.28 -3.92 0.53
C ARG A 58 -18.66 -4.73 -0.71
N GLY A 59 -17.80 -5.68 -1.08
CA GLY A 59 -17.96 -6.57 -2.23
C GLY A 59 -17.80 -5.90 -3.59
N LEU A 60 -18.50 -6.42 -4.60
CA LEU A 60 -18.50 -5.94 -5.98
C LEU A 60 -18.67 -4.41 -6.17
N PRO A 61 -19.59 -3.70 -5.46
CA PRO A 61 -19.70 -2.25 -5.64
C PRO A 61 -18.47 -1.49 -5.17
N ALA A 62 -17.76 -2.00 -4.14
CA ALA A 62 -16.50 -1.41 -3.69
C ALA A 62 -15.41 -1.52 -4.77
N GLN A 63 -15.31 -2.69 -5.40
CA GLN A 63 -14.38 -2.97 -6.49
C GLN A 63 -14.70 -2.13 -7.74
N ALA A 64 -15.99 -1.96 -8.08
CA ALA A 64 -16.44 -1.15 -9.21
C ALA A 64 -16.06 0.33 -9.04
N VAL A 65 -16.25 0.91 -7.84
CA VAL A 65 -15.83 2.29 -7.56
C VAL A 65 -14.31 2.44 -7.66
N ALA A 66 -13.56 1.49 -7.10
CA ALA A 66 -12.10 1.47 -7.18
C ALA A 66 -11.61 1.47 -8.63
N ARG A 67 -12.10 0.51 -9.43
CA ARG A 67 -11.75 0.34 -10.83
C ARG A 67 -12.21 1.52 -11.67
N GLY A 68 -13.40 2.05 -11.40
CA GLY A 68 -13.95 3.23 -12.06
C GLY A 68 -13.10 4.48 -11.86
N TYR A 69 -12.62 4.73 -10.64
CA TYR A 69 -11.69 5.83 -10.37
C TYR A 69 -10.40 5.68 -11.18
N HIS A 70 -9.74 4.53 -11.10
CA HIS A 70 -8.47 4.29 -11.81
C HIS A 70 -8.64 4.36 -13.33
N TRP A 71 -9.75 3.85 -13.85
CA TRP A 71 -10.09 3.95 -15.27
C TRP A 71 -10.31 5.40 -15.70
N SER A 72 -11.03 6.20 -14.90
CA SER A 72 -11.28 7.61 -15.18
C SER A 72 -10.00 8.45 -15.19
N ALA A 73 -9.02 8.06 -14.36
CA ALA A 73 -7.70 8.69 -14.25
C ALA A 73 -6.77 8.43 -15.45
N LEU A 74 -7.11 7.48 -16.33
CA LEU A 74 -6.37 7.25 -17.57
C LEU A 74 -6.51 8.47 -18.49
N ARG A 75 -5.38 8.94 -19.03
CA ARG A 75 -5.34 10.18 -19.84
C ARG A 75 -5.91 10.04 -21.25
N THR A 76 -5.89 8.83 -21.84
CA THR A 76 -6.27 8.62 -23.24
C THR A 76 -7.47 7.69 -23.38
N ASN A 77 -8.33 7.97 -24.37
CA ASN A 77 -9.49 7.13 -24.67
C ASN A 77 -9.07 5.72 -25.12
N VAL A 78 -7.93 5.60 -25.81
CA VAL A 78 -7.38 4.29 -26.20
C VAL A 78 -7.02 3.44 -24.99
N ALA A 79 -6.37 4.03 -23.97
CA ALA A 79 -6.05 3.31 -22.73
C ALA A 79 -7.33 2.91 -21.98
N LYS A 80 -8.31 3.81 -21.92
CA LYS A 80 -9.62 3.54 -21.33
C LYS A 80 -10.31 2.35 -21.99
N THR A 81 -10.42 2.35 -23.31
CA THR A 81 -11.08 1.26 -24.04
C THR A 81 -10.37 -0.08 -23.82
N ARG A 82 -9.03 -0.11 -23.94
CA ARG A 82 -8.26 -1.35 -23.73
C ARG A 82 -8.47 -1.95 -22.33
N VAL A 83 -8.41 -1.11 -21.30
CA VAL A 83 -8.60 -1.55 -19.91
C VAL A 83 -10.01 -2.08 -19.69
N MET A 84 -11.04 -1.38 -20.19
CA MET A 84 -12.43 -1.83 -20.06
C MET A 84 -12.70 -3.12 -20.82
N THR A 85 -12.20 -3.23 -22.06
CA THR A 85 -12.32 -4.46 -22.84
C THR A 85 -11.66 -5.62 -22.13
N ASN A 86 -10.46 -5.43 -21.57
CA ASN A 86 -9.77 -6.46 -20.81
C ASN A 86 -10.57 -6.90 -19.57
N TRP A 87 -11.11 -5.95 -18.80
CA TRP A 87 -11.93 -6.30 -17.64
C TRP A 87 -13.22 -7.04 -18.01
N LEU A 88 -13.88 -6.64 -19.11
CA LEU A 88 -15.07 -7.32 -19.59
C LEU A 88 -14.77 -8.74 -20.06
N LEU A 89 -13.66 -8.92 -20.79
CA LEU A 89 -13.21 -10.24 -21.22
C LEU A 89 -12.90 -11.13 -20.02
N ASN A 90 -12.14 -10.65 -19.03
CA ASN A 90 -11.84 -11.44 -17.83
C ASN A 90 -13.11 -11.76 -17.02
N ALA A 91 -14.09 -10.86 -16.98
CA ALA A 91 -15.34 -11.10 -16.26
C ALA A 91 -16.20 -12.22 -16.91
N VAL A 92 -16.13 -12.37 -18.24
CA VAL A 92 -16.92 -13.36 -18.99
C VAL A 92 -16.15 -14.66 -19.23
N ALA A 93 -14.87 -14.56 -19.62
CA ALA A 93 -14.02 -15.69 -19.98
C ALA A 93 -13.21 -16.25 -18.78
N GLY A 94 -13.23 -15.56 -17.64
CA GLY A 94 -12.34 -15.83 -16.51
C GLY A 94 -10.97 -15.16 -16.69
N ASP A 95 -10.20 -15.08 -15.61
CA ASP A 95 -8.85 -14.56 -15.66
C ASP A 95 -7.94 -15.56 -16.39
N ASP A 96 -7.50 -15.20 -17.59
CA ASP A 96 -6.50 -15.97 -18.34
C ASP A 96 -5.11 -15.73 -17.73
N PHE A 97 -4.87 -16.41 -16.60
CA PHE A 97 -3.53 -16.57 -16.09
C PHE A 97 -2.81 -17.49 -17.07
N VAL A 98 -1.99 -16.92 -17.95
CA VAL A 98 -0.91 -17.68 -18.63
C VAL A 98 0.00 -18.20 -17.53
N ARG A 99 -0.39 -19.33 -16.94
CA ARG A 99 0.41 -20.14 -16.04
C ARG A 99 1.42 -20.81 -16.95
N THR A 100 2.58 -20.17 -17.10
CA THR A 100 3.80 -20.90 -17.44
C THR A 100 3.81 -22.11 -16.51
N GLY A 101 3.79 -23.34 -17.04
CA GLY A 101 3.31 -24.55 -16.36
C GLY A 101 3.97 -24.91 -15.01
N PHE A 102 4.94 -24.12 -14.55
CA PHE A 102 5.65 -24.19 -13.29
C PHE A 102 4.77 -24.25 -12.03
N GLN A 103 3.58 -23.63 -12.02
CA GLN A 103 2.66 -23.66 -10.85
C GLN A 103 1.24 -24.13 -11.20
N ALA A 104 1.02 -24.71 -12.38
CA ALA A 104 -0.32 -25.08 -12.84
C ALA A 104 -0.99 -26.20 -12.03
N ARG A 105 -0.19 -26.99 -11.28
CA ARG A 105 -0.65 -28.18 -10.54
C ARG A 105 -0.56 -28.03 -9.02
N LYS A 106 0.02 -26.93 -8.51
CA LYS A 106 0.21 -26.71 -7.07
C LYS A 106 -0.77 -25.65 -6.60
N ALA A 107 -1.61 -25.99 -5.63
CA ALA A 107 -2.42 -25.00 -4.94
C ALA A 107 -1.45 -24.05 -4.23
N ALA A 108 -1.35 -22.82 -4.74
CA ALA A 108 -0.50 -21.76 -4.25
C ALA A 108 -0.95 -21.35 -2.84
N ARG A 109 -0.51 -22.11 -1.81
CA ARG A 109 -0.78 -21.75 -0.41
C ARG A 109 0.30 -20.79 0.06
N LEU A 110 -0.07 -19.86 0.93
CA LEU A 110 0.85 -18.87 1.50
C LEU A 110 2.13 -19.50 2.07
N LYS A 111 2.00 -20.66 2.74
CA LYS A 111 3.12 -21.43 3.29
C LYS A 111 4.18 -21.84 2.26
N ASP A 112 3.77 -22.08 1.01
CA ASP A 112 4.67 -22.49 -0.08
C ASP A 112 5.52 -21.31 -0.61
N PHE A 113 5.08 -20.07 -0.37
CA PHE A 113 5.82 -18.86 -0.76
C PHE A 113 6.67 -18.31 0.37
N GLU A 114 6.15 -18.36 1.59
CA GLU A 114 6.83 -17.79 2.77
C GLU A 114 7.85 -18.74 3.40
N TYR A 115 7.98 -19.97 2.88
CA TYR A 115 8.82 -21.03 3.43
C TYR A 115 8.64 -21.16 4.95
N THR A 116 7.39 -21.08 5.41
CA THR A 116 7.07 -21.00 6.84
C THR A 116 7.52 -22.25 7.60
N ASP A 117 7.78 -23.35 6.89
CA ASP A 117 8.39 -24.58 7.42
C ASP A 117 9.80 -24.36 8.02
N ALA A 118 10.43 -23.20 7.77
CA ALA A 118 11.70 -22.80 8.39
C ALA A 118 11.54 -22.22 9.81
N TYR A 119 10.33 -21.89 10.26
CA TYR A 119 10.06 -21.41 11.61
C TYR A 119 9.76 -22.55 12.58
N LEU A 120 9.90 -22.27 13.87
CA LEU A 120 9.51 -23.18 14.94
C LEU A 120 8.02 -23.55 14.81
N THR A 121 7.70 -24.82 15.04
CA THR A 121 6.31 -25.26 15.10
C THR A 121 5.60 -24.57 16.28
N PRO A 122 4.26 -24.44 16.27
CA PRO A 122 3.52 -23.81 17.37
C PRO A 122 3.82 -24.43 18.74
N GLU A 123 4.11 -25.73 18.77
CA GLU A 123 4.50 -26.48 19.97
C GLU A 123 5.91 -26.09 20.43
N GLN A 124 6.86 -25.95 19.50
CA GLN A 124 8.22 -25.50 19.79
C GLN A 124 8.27 -24.04 20.24
N VAL A 125 7.44 -23.17 19.65
CA VAL A 125 7.29 -21.77 20.09
C VAL A 125 6.80 -21.73 21.54
N ARG A 126 5.77 -22.53 21.87
CA ARG A 126 5.23 -22.60 23.23
C ARG A 126 6.29 -23.09 24.24
N ALA A 127 7.00 -24.16 23.89
CA ALA A 127 8.08 -24.69 24.73
C ALA A 127 9.24 -23.69 24.93
N HIS A 128 9.58 -22.91 23.91
CA HIS A 128 10.63 -21.89 24.00
C HIS A 128 10.21 -20.70 24.89
N VAL A 129 8.96 -20.26 24.80
CA VAL A 129 8.40 -19.19 25.64
C VAL A 129 8.32 -19.64 27.10
N GLU A 130 7.82 -20.85 27.36
CA GLU A 130 7.73 -21.43 28.71
C GLU A 130 9.11 -21.79 29.30
N GLY A 131 10.10 -22.11 28.46
CA GLY A 131 11.48 -22.37 28.88
C GLY A 131 12.29 -21.10 29.16
N THR A 132 11.94 -19.98 28.51
CA THR A 132 12.53 -18.66 28.77
C THR A 132 12.00 -18.08 30.08
N SER A 133 10.69 -18.17 30.35
CA SER A 133 10.09 -17.66 31.59
C SER A 133 10.48 -18.43 32.86
N ARG A 134 11.13 -19.59 32.73
CA ARG A 134 11.63 -20.41 33.84
C ARG A 134 13.10 -20.13 34.18
N GLN A 135 13.81 -19.35 33.35
CA GLN A 135 15.22 -19.00 33.55
C GLN A 135 15.42 -17.63 34.23
N ASP A 136 14.32 -16.93 34.54
CA ASP A 136 14.28 -15.71 35.36
C ASP A 136 13.89 -16.05 36.82
#